data_AF-A0A2G6JBI9-F1
#
_entry.id   AF-A0A2G6JBI9-F1
#
_cell.length_a   1.000
_cell.length_b   1.000
_cell.length_c   1.000
_cell.angle_alpha   90.00
_cell.angle_beta   90.00
_cell.angle_gamma   90.00
#
_symmetry.space_group_name_H-M   'P 1'
#
loop_
_entity.id
_entity.type
_entity.pdbx_description
1 polymer ?
#
loop_
_entity_poly.entity_id
_entity_poly.type
_entity_poly.pdbx_seq_one_letter_code
_entity_poly.pdbx_strand_id
1 'polypeptide(L)'
;MIRKFIWATLFFIAGGIFIAWLVQDLWLPEWNKELADKSSEFRAKGLAFGKTADQQACFDEALTSFNRCSGFACTITHGKFLKACWENAAPTEGFCDGVPAYSEKPSDDDKSWARHACWDRDIRGEGCRLLMRQQQLLCSQ
;
A
#
# COMPACT_ATOMS: atom_id res chain seq x y z
N MET A 1 18.75 37.70 -3.27
CA MET A 1 18.45 37.30 -1.87
C MET A 1 17.87 35.89 -1.76
N ILE A 2 16.95 35.50 -2.65
CA ILE A 2 16.33 34.16 -2.70
C ILE A 2 17.32 32.98 -2.62
N ARG A 3 18.47 33.05 -3.33
CA ARG A 3 19.49 31.99 -3.28
C ARG A 3 20.04 31.74 -1.86
N LYS A 4 20.25 32.79 -1.07
CA LYS A 4 20.76 32.66 0.31
C LYS A 4 19.73 32.02 1.23
N PHE A 5 18.45 32.36 1.05
CA PHE A 5 17.35 31.73 1.78
C PHE A 5 17.19 30.24 1.42
N ILE A 6 17.29 29.88 0.13
CA ILE A 6 17.25 28.46 -0.29
C ILE A 6 18.36 27.66 0.38
N TRP A 7 19.60 28.17 0.37
CA TRP A 7 20.73 27.50 1.02
C TRP A 7 20.57 27.37 2.53
N ALA A 8 20.07 28.42 3.20
CA ALA A 8 19.78 28.35 4.63
C ALA A 8 18.72 27.29 4.94
N THR A 9 17.61 27.25 4.17
CA THR A 9 16.55 26.25 4.33
C THR A 9 17.08 24.84 4.10
N LEU A 10 17.86 24.62 3.04
CA LEU A 10 18.47 23.31 2.76
C LEU A 10 19.41 22.88 3.91
N PHE A 11 20.17 23.82 4.48
CA PHE A 11 21.03 23.54 5.62
C PHE A 11 20.23 23.10 6.85
N PHE A 12 19.12 23.77 7.16
CA PHE A 12 18.25 23.37 8.27
C PHE A 12 17.61 21.99 8.04
N ILE A 13 17.13 21.70 6.83
CA ILE A 13 16.57 20.38 6.49
C ILE A 13 17.64 19.29 6.65
N ALA A 14 18.84 19.52 6.11
CA ALA A 14 19.95 18.58 6.21
C ALA A 14 20.36 18.35 7.66
N GLY A 15 20.44 19.42 8.47
CA GLY A 15 20.71 19.33 9.91
C GLY A 15 19.66 18.52 10.66
N GLY A 16 18.37 18.72 10.36
CA GLY A 16 17.28 17.95 10.96
C GLY A 16 17.34 16.46 10.61
N ILE A 17 17.58 16.12 9.34
CA ILE A 17 17.76 14.73 8.90
C ILE A 17 18.96 14.10 9.60
N PHE A 18 20.08 14.83 9.70
CA PHE A 18 21.29 14.36 10.36
C PHE A 18 21.07 14.08 11.85
N ILE A 19 20.36 14.96 12.56
CA ILE A 19 19.99 14.75 13.96
C ILE A 19 19.07 13.53 14.10
N ALA A 20 18.04 13.40 13.26
CA ALA A 20 17.12 12.26 13.29
C ALA A 20 17.86 10.92 13.09
N TRP A 21 18.88 10.92 12.23
CA TRP A 21 19.77 9.78 12.00
C TRP A 21 20.66 9.49 13.22
N LEU A 22 21.23 10.51 13.85
CA LEU A 22 22.04 10.33 15.07
C LEU A 22 21.25 9.74 16.25
N VAL A 23 19.95 10.02 16.34
CA VAL A 23 19.09 9.52 17.42
C VAL A 23 18.21 8.34 17.00
N GLN A 24 18.50 7.70 15.85
CA GLN A 24 17.65 6.65 15.28
C GLN A 24 17.39 5.49 16.24
N ASP A 25 18.40 5.07 17.01
CA ASP A 25 18.28 3.93 17.94
C ASP A 25 17.26 4.19 19.06
N LEU A 26 16.90 5.45 19.33
CA LEU A 26 15.92 5.80 20.36
C LEU A 26 14.46 5.66 19.89
N TRP A 27 14.17 5.97 18.62
CA TRP A 27 12.79 6.04 18.12
C TRP A 27 12.47 5.00 17.06
N LEU A 28 13.46 4.60 16.25
CA LEU A 28 13.28 3.69 15.12
C LEU A 28 12.87 2.27 15.54
N PRO A 29 13.41 1.67 16.63
CA PRO A 29 13.01 0.33 17.05
C PRO A 29 11.53 0.24 17.43
N GLU A 30 11.03 1.21 18.21
CA GLU A 30 9.62 1.23 18.64
C GLU A 30 8.69 1.46 17.45
N TRP A 31 9.03 2.40 16.56
CA TRP A 31 8.26 2.64 15.34
C TRP A 31 8.19 1.41 14.42
N ASN A 32 9.32 0.72 14.23
CA ASN A 32 9.38 -0.52 13.46
C ASN A 32 8.57 -1.64 14.11
N LYS A 33 8.63 -1.75 15.45
CA LYS A 33 7.86 -2.72 16.22
C LYS A 33 6.37 -2.46 16.06
N GLU A 34 5.91 -1.21 16.23
CA GLU A 34 4.50 -0.84 16.07
C GLU A 34 3.98 -1.18 14.66
N LEU A 35 4.76 -0.89 13.61
CA LEU A 35 4.40 -1.23 12.24
C LEU A 35 4.37 -2.74 12.00
N ALA A 36 5.29 -3.49 12.58
CA ALA A 36 5.33 -4.95 12.50
C ALA A 36 4.13 -5.59 13.21
N ASP A 37 3.80 -5.11 14.41
CA ASP A 37 2.66 -5.59 15.19
C ASP A 37 1.34 -5.32 14.45
N LYS A 38 1.15 -4.10 13.91
CA LYS A 38 0.00 -3.77 13.05
C LYS A 38 -0.04 -4.61 11.77
N SER A 39 1.10 -4.87 11.14
CA SER A 39 1.15 -5.71 9.94
C SER A 39 0.73 -7.16 10.23
N SER A 40 1.12 -7.68 11.40
CA SER A 40 0.71 -9.01 11.89
C SER A 40 -0.79 -9.05 12.16
N GLU A 41 -1.33 -8.03 12.83
CA GLU A 41 -2.77 -7.90 13.09
C GLU A 41 -3.58 -7.88 11.78
N PHE A 42 -3.17 -7.07 10.79
CA PHE A 42 -3.86 -6.99 9.51
C PHE A 42 -3.74 -8.28 8.69
N ARG A 43 -2.62 -8.99 8.78
CA ARG A 43 -2.51 -10.34 8.21
C ARG A 43 -3.53 -11.29 8.84
N ALA A 44 -3.64 -11.30 10.17
CA ALA A 44 -4.60 -12.16 10.87
C ALA A 44 -6.05 -11.81 10.48
N LYS A 45 -6.38 -10.51 10.38
CA LYS A 45 -7.69 -10.05 9.88
C LYS A 45 -7.96 -10.51 8.45
N GLY A 46 -6.98 -10.40 7.56
CA GLY A 46 -7.10 -10.86 6.17
C GLY A 46 -7.38 -12.37 6.11
N LEU A 47 -6.54 -13.17 6.79
CA LEU A 47 -6.73 -14.63 6.87
C LEU A 47 -8.12 -15.01 7.40
N ALA A 48 -8.62 -14.28 8.41
CA ALA A 48 -9.93 -14.54 8.99
C ALA A 48 -11.07 -14.19 8.03
N PHE A 49 -11.01 -13.03 7.38
CA PHE A 49 -12.02 -12.58 6.42
C PHE A 49 -12.07 -13.49 5.18
N GLY A 50 -10.89 -13.89 4.66
CA GLY A 50 -10.77 -14.76 3.50
C GLY A 50 -11.45 -16.13 3.67
N LYS A 51 -11.61 -16.65 4.90
CA LYS A 51 -12.28 -17.94 5.14
C LYS A 51 -13.77 -17.95 4.73
N THR A 52 -14.39 -16.77 4.66
CA THR A 52 -15.82 -16.63 4.35
C THR A 52 -16.05 -15.68 3.18
N ALA A 53 -14.99 -15.20 2.54
CA ALA A 53 -15.03 -14.23 1.46
C ALA A 53 -14.47 -14.84 0.17
N ASP A 54 -14.83 -14.22 -0.95
CA ASP A 54 -14.22 -14.50 -2.23
C ASP A 54 -13.15 -13.43 -2.57
N GLN A 55 -12.45 -13.61 -3.69
CA GLN A 55 -11.37 -12.72 -4.11
C GLN A 55 -11.84 -11.27 -4.27
N GLN A 56 -13.04 -11.07 -4.83
CA GLN A 56 -13.64 -9.76 -5.03
C GLN A 56 -13.99 -9.09 -3.70
N ALA A 57 -14.62 -9.80 -2.76
CA ALA A 57 -14.94 -9.26 -1.45
C ALA A 57 -13.67 -8.88 -0.66
N CYS A 58 -12.60 -9.68 -0.74
CA CYS A 58 -11.29 -9.33 -0.17
C CYS A 58 -10.75 -8.02 -0.74
N PHE A 59 -10.86 -7.84 -2.06
CA PHE A 59 -10.36 -6.67 -2.76
C PHE A 59 -11.15 -5.40 -2.42
N ASP A 60 -12.48 -5.50 -2.45
CA ASP A 60 -13.37 -4.39 -2.14
C ASP A 60 -13.24 -3.95 -0.68
N GLU A 61 -13.09 -4.88 0.26
CA GLU A 61 -12.83 -4.56 1.66
C GLU A 61 -11.49 -3.84 1.83
N ALA A 62 -10.43 -4.33 1.18
CA ALA A 62 -9.11 -3.69 1.25
C ALA A 62 -9.13 -2.26 0.68
N LEU A 63 -9.79 -2.05 -0.47
CA LEU A 63 -9.92 -0.75 -1.12
C LEU A 63 -10.79 0.22 -0.30
N THR A 64 -11.95 -0.24 0.17
CA THR A 64 -12.89 0.57 0.96
C THR A 64 -12.26 1.00 2.28
N SER A 65 -11.60 0.08 2.97
CA SER A 65 -10.94 0.37 4.24
C SER A 65 -9.69 1.22 4.06
N PHE A 66 -8.92 1.04 2.98
CA PHE A 66 -7.82 1.93 2.62
C PHE A 66 -8.28 3.38 2.38
N ASN A 67 -9.43 3.58 1.71
CA ASN A 67 -9.95 4.93 1.42
C ASN A 67 -10.31 5.73 2.68
N ARG A 68 -10.39 5.07 3.85
CA ARG A 68 -10.67 5.70 5.15
C ARG A 68 -9.40 6.03 5.94
N CYS A 69 -8.20 5.72 5.42
CA CYS A 69 -6.94 6.07 6.05
C CYS A 69 -5.95 6.72 5.08
N SER A 70 -4.82 7.17 5.61
CA SER A 70 -3.79 7.83 4.82
C SER A 70 -2.39 7.50 5.36
N GLY A 71 -1.37 7.78 4.54
CA GLY A 71 0.03 7.61 4.92
C GLY A 71 0.61 6.22 4.62
N PHE A 72 1.90 6.09 4.95
CA PHE A 72 2.71 4.92 4.61
C PHE A 72 2.25 3.63 5.32
N ALA A 73 2.00 3.71 6.63
CA ALA A 73 1.56 2.57 7.43
C ALA A 73 0.22 2.00 6.93
N CYS A 74 -0.75 2.86 6.60
CA CYS A 74 -2.05 2.49 6.03
C CYS A 74 -1.88 1.68 4.73
N THR A 75 -1.02 2.14 3.82
CA THR A 75 -0.70 1.41 2.57
C THR A 75 -0.15 0.01 2.86
N ILE A 76 0.80 -0.10 3.80
CA ILE A 76 1.40 -1.39 4.16
C ILE A 76 0.37 -2.33 4.76
N THR A 77 -0.39 -1.88 5.76
CA THR A 77 -1.30 -2.75 6.52
C THR A 77 -2.44 -3.26 5.65
N HIS A 78 -3.03 -2.41 4.79
CA HIS A 78 -4.06 -2.87 3.85
C HIS A 78 -3.51 -3.78 2.75
N GLY A 79 -2.27 -3.56 2.31
CA GLY A 79 -1.58 -4.50 1.43
C GLY A 79 -1.33 -5.86 2.09
N LYS A 80 -1.00 -5.89 3.39
CA LYS A 80 -0.83 -7.15 4.15
C LYS A 80 -2.15 -7.87 4.35
N PHE A 81 -3.22 -7.13 4.66
CA PHE A 81 -4.57 -7.68 4.75
C PHE A 81 -4.98 -8.34 3.44
N LEU A 82 -4.88 -7.62 2.32
CA LEU A 82 -5.35 -8.09 1.02
C LEU A 82 -4.66 -9.38 0.60
N LYS A 83 -3.32 -9.38 0.63
CA LYS A 83 -2.53 -10.58 0.32
C LYS A 83 -2.93 -11.77 1.17
N ALA A 84 -3.10 -11.57 2.47
CA ALA A 84 -3.47 -12.62 3.41
C ALA A 84 -4.91 -13.10 3.22
N CYS A 85 -5.81 -12.22 2.80
CA CYS A 85 -7.20 -12.54 2.50
C CYS A 85 -7.31 -13.54 1.35
N TRP A 86 -6.61 -13.27 0.25
CA TRP A 86 -6.57 -14.16 -0.91
C TRP A 86 -5.91 -15.52 -0.66
N GLU A 87 -5.18 -15.71 0.45
CA GLU A 87 -4.64 -17.05 0.80
C GLU A 87 -5.77 -18.05 1.13
N ASN A 88 -6.93 -17.59 1.62
CA ASN A 88 -8.07 -18.46 1.98
C ASN A 88 -9.34 -18.18 1.15
N ALA A 89 -9.36 -17.08 0.40
CA ALA A 89 -10.55 -16.64 -0.33
C ALA A 89 -10.97 -17.63 -1.41
N ALA A 90 -12.28 -17.80 -1.58
CA ALA A 90 -12.81 -18.52 -2.73
C ALA A 90 -12.51 -17.73 -4.03
N PRO A 91 -12.26 -18.41 -5.17
CA PRO A 91 -12.15 -17.73 -6.45
C PRO A 91 -13.44 -16.98 -6.81
N THR A 92 -13.32 -15.78 -7.39
CA THR A 92 -14.47 -15.07 -7.97
C THR A 92 -14.45 -15.21 -9.48
N GLU A 93 -15.57 -15.59 -10.09
CA GLU A 93 -15.70 -15.68 -11.55
C GLU A 93 -15.46 -14.29 -12.18
N GLY A 94 -14.63 -14.24 -13.22
CA GLY A 94 -14.28 -13.00 -13.93
C GLY A 94 -13.40 -12.01 -13.16
N PHE A 95 -12.87 -12.39 -11.98
CA PHE A 95 -12.06 -11.49 -11.14
C PHE A 95 -10.85 -10.87 -11.86
N CYS A 96 -10.29 -11.62 -12.81
CA CYS A 96 -9.10 -11.25 -13.56
C CYS A 96 -9.39 -10.72 -14.97
N ASP A 97 -10.67 -10.57 -15.33
CA ASP A 97 -11.06 -10.09 -16.65
C ASP A 97 -10.62 -8.63 -16.83
N GLY A 98 -9.87 -8.37 -17.89
CA GLY A 98 -9.33 -7.03 -18.18
C GLY A 98 -8.21 -6.58 -17.23
N VAL A 99 -7.68 -7.46 -16.37
CA VAL A 99 -6.49 -7.17 -15.55
C VAL A 99 -5.24 -7.38 -16.40
N PRO A 100 -4.36 -6.37 -16.57
CA PRO A 100 -3.13 -6.52 -17.33
C PRO A 100 -2.18 -7.52 -16.65
N ALA A 101 -1.38 -8.22 -17.46
CA ALA A 101 -0.37 -9.14 -16.95
C ALA A 101 0.66 -8.40 -16.09
N TYR A 102 1.07 -9.03 -14.99
CA TYR A 102 2.05 -8.47 -14.08
C TYR A 102 3.45 -8.45 -14.69
N SER A 103 4.08 -7.28 -14.65
CA SER A 103 5.49 -7.07 -14.95
C SER A 103 6.20 -6.49 -13.72
N GLU A 104 7.43 -6.91 -13.42
CA GLU A 104 8.20 -6.38 -12.28
C GLU A 104 8.43 -4.86 -12.42
N LYS A 105 8.79 -4.43 -13.63
CA LYS A 105 8.83 -3.02 -14.01
C LYS A 105 7.54 -2.65 -14.74
N PRO A 106 6.58 -1.98 -14.08
CA PRO A 106 5.31 -1.62 -14.69
C PRO A 106 5.52 -0.71 -15.90
N SER A 107 4.87 -1.06 -17.01
CA SER A 107 4.76 -0.23 -18.20
C SER A 107 3.94 1.04 -17.90
N ASP A 108 3.90 1.99 -18.84
CA ASP A 108 3.06 3.16 -18.68
C ASP A 108 1.57 2.82 -18.74
N ASP A 109 1.20 1.79 -19.52
CA ASP A 109 -0.16 1.26 -19.55
C ASP A 109 -0.55 0.61 -18.22
N ASP A 110 0.34 -0.13 -17.57
CA ASP A 110 0.11 -0.69 -16.22
C ASP A 110 -0.17 0.40 -15.18
N LYS A 111 0.63 1.47 -15.22
CA LYS A 111 0.47 2.63 -14.33
C LYS A 111 -0.83 3.37 -14.63
N SER A 112 -1.18 3.50 -15.91
CA SER A 112 -2.40 4.15 -16.38
C SER A 112 -3.64 3.37 -15.91
N TRP A 113 -3.65 2.05 -16.13
CA TRP A 113 -4.71 1.16 -15.67
C TRP A 113 -4.93 1.27 -14.15
N ALA A 114 -3.86 1.12 -13.35
CA ALA A 114 -3.98 1.20 -11.89
C ALA A 114 -4.45 2.58 -11.43
N ARG A 115 -4.01 3.66 -12.11
CA ARG A 115 -4.43 5.03 -11.81
C ARG A 115 -5.91 5.25 -12.12
N HIS A 116 -6.37 4.85 -13.31
CA HIS A 116 -7.77 5.02 -13.71
C HIS A 116 -8.69 4.16 -12.85
N ALA A 117 -8.33 2.91 -12.57
CA ALA A 117 -9.12 2.04 -11.69
C ALA A 117 -9.34 2.64 -10.29
N CYS A 118 -8.34 3.32 -9.73
CA CYS A 118 -8.46 4.06 -8.47
C CYS A 118 -9.32 5.33 -8.61
N TRP A 119 -9.15 6.08 -9.71
CA TRP A 119 -9.91 7.29 -9.96
C TRP A 119 -11.40 7.00 -10.17
N ASP A 120 -11.74 6.00 -10.98
CA ASP A 120 -13.12 5.61 -11.25
C ASP A 120 -13.89 5.17 -9.99
N ARG A 121 -13.15 4.74 -8.95
CA ARG A 121 -13.69 4.35 -7.64
C ARG A 121 -13.67 5.50 -6.60
N ASP A 122 -13.23 6.70 -6.99
CA ASP A 122 -12.95 7.84 -6.10
C ASP A 122 -12.07 7.47 -4.89
N ILE A 123 -11.08 6.60 -5.12
CA ILE A 123 -10.10 6.21 -4.10
C ILE A 123 -8.81 6.99 -4.35
N ARG A 124 -8.47 7.86 -3.41
CA ARG A 124 -7.31 8.75 -3.51
C ARG A 124 -6.07 8.09 -2.90
N GLY A 125 -4.91 8.42 -3.46
CA GLY A 125 -3.60 8.08 -2.89
C GLY A 125 -2.86 6.96 -3.62
N GLU A 126 -1.53 7.02 -3.54
CA GLU A 126 -0.63 6.05 -4.18
C GLU A 126 -0.82 4.62 -3.67
N GLY A 127 -1.32 4.45 -2.44
CA GLY A 127 -1.59 3.12 -1.88
C GLY A 127 -2.66 2.33 -2.64
N CYS A 128 -3.66 2.99 -3.22
CA CYS A 128 -4.64 2.30 -4.07
C CYS A 128 -3.98 1.65 -5.28
N ARG A 129 -3.05 2.34 -5.95
CA ARG A 129 -2.32 1.79 -7.10
C ARG A 129 -1.50 0.56 -6.72
N LEU A 130 -0.97 0.53 -5.49
CA LEU A 130 -0.25 -0.64 -4.97
C LEU A 130 -1.20 -1.82 -4.70
N LEU A 131 -2.43 -1.58 -4.26
CA LEU A 131 -3.44 -2.64 -4.13
C LEU A 131 -3.86 -3.19 -5.51
N MET A 132 -4.07 -2.31 -6.50
CA MET A 132 -4.31 -2.72 -7.89
C MET A 132 -3.16 -3.58 -8.44
N ARG A 133 -1.92 -3.23 -8.11
CA ARG A 133 -0.73 -4.02 -8.50
C ARG A 133 -0.70 -5.41 -7.86
N GLN A 134 -1.26 -5.58 -6.66
CA GLN A 134 -1.41 -6.90 -6.07
C GLN A 134 -2.46 -7.74 -6.81
N GLN A 135 -3.54 -7.13 -7.30
CA GLN A 135 -4.51 -7.82 -8.15
C GLN A 135 -3.84 -8.30 -9.46
N GLN A 136 -3.06 -7.46 -10.13
CA GLN A 136 -2.28 -7.89 -11.30
C GLN A 136 -1.40 -9.11 -10.99
N LEU A 137 -0.70 -9.08 -9.85
CA LEU A 137 0.18 -10.17 -9.44
C LEU A 137 -0.61 -11.46 -9.15
N LEU A 138 -1.78 -11.37 -8.51
CA LEU A 138 -2.63 -12.54 -8.28
C LEU A 138 -3.13 -13.14 -9.60
N CYS A 139 -3.58 -12.28 -10.51
CA CYS A 139 -4.13 -12.68 -11.80
C CYS A 139 -3.10 -13.17 -12.83
N SER A 140 -1.81 -13.08 -12.51
CA SER A 140 -0.71 -13.54 -13.37
C SER A 140 0.01 -14.79 -12.82
N GLN A 141 -0.53 -15.39 -11.76
CA GLN A 141 -0.03 -16.62 -11.15
C GLN A 141 -0.77 -17.86 -11.66
#